data_AF-A0A2M9Q762-F1
#
_entry.id   AF-A0A2M9Q762-F1
#
_cell.length_a   1.000
_cell.length_b   1.000
_cell.length_c   1.000
_cell.angle_alpha   90.00
_cell.angle_beta   90.00
_cell.angle_gamma   90.00
#
_symmetry.space_group_name_H-M   'P 1'
#
loop_
_entity.id
_entity.type
_entity.pdbx_description
1 polymer ?
#
loop_
_entity_poly.entity_id
_entity_poly.type
_entity_poly.pdbx_seq_one_letter_code
_entity_poly.pdbx_strand_id
1 'polypeptide(L)' 'MIKMTKEDEMFLRKRLSNFNELKNGEVDDLLSEVYDITIEGLDENDDPTDLYYEAQKVYDSIYLLN' A
#
# COMPACT_ATOMS: atom_id res chain seq x y z
N MET A 1 6.81 -9.17 -11.84
CA MET A 1 7.33 -8.06 -11.01
C MET A 1 6.24 -7.03 -10.95
N ILE A 2 5.78 -6.71 -9.75
CA ILE A 2 4.63 -5.83 -9.55
C ILE A 2 4.98 -4.42 -10.05
N LYS A 3 4.13 -3.87 -10.91
CA LYS A 3 4.31 -2.51 -11.42
C LYS A 3 3.77 -1.50 -10.41
N MET A 4 4.55 -0.48 -10.12
CA MET A 4 4.18 0.63 -9.24
C MET A 4 5.01 1.86 -9.60
N THR A 5 4.57 3.05 -9.19
CA THR A 5 5.36 4.26 -9.36
C THR A 5 6.52 4.30 -8.37
N LYS A 6 7.48 5.21 -8.58
CA LYS A 6 8.56 5.44 -7.60
C LYS A 6 8.02 5.96 -6.27
N GLU A 7 6.93 6.71 -6.30
CA GLU A 7 6.30 7.28 -5.12
C GLU A 7 5.65 6.18 -4.28
N ASP A 8 4.92 5.25 -4.94
CA ASP A 8 4.37 4.04 -4.33
C ASP A 8 5.47 3.21 -3.67
N GLU A 9 6.57 2.94 -4.39
CA GLU A 9 7.70 2.19 -3.85
C GLU A 9 8.32 2.89 -2.62
N MET A 10 8.47 4.21 -2.66
CA MET A 10 9.01 4.98 -1.53
C MET A 10 8.09 4.96 -0.32
N PHE A 11 6.78 5.03 -0.52
CA PHE A 11 5.79 4.92 0.54
C PHE A 11 5.86 3.53 1.20
N LEU A 12 5.79 2.48 0.39
CA LEU A 12 5.75 1.09 0.87
C LEU A 12 7.04 0.68 1.58
N ARG A 13 8.21 1.14 1.10
CA ARG A 13 9.50 0.89 1.78
C ARG A 13 9.57 1.45 3.19
N LYS A 14 8.83 2.52 3.49
CA LYS A 14 8.79 3.12 4.84
C LYS A 14 7.85 2.39 5.79
N ARG A 15 6.89 1.63 5.26
CA ARG A 15 5.81 1.01 6.03
C ARG A 15 5.98 -0.50 6.16
N LEU A 16 6.43 -1.17 5.10
CA LEU A 16 6.53 -2.62 5.02
C LEU A 16 7.99 -3.06 5.16
N SER A 17 8.31 -3.70 6.29
CA SER A 17 9.65 -4.22 6.55
C SER A 17 10.07 -5.35 5.59
N ASN A 18 9.10 -6.12 5.11
CA ASN A 18 9.23 -7.21 4.14
C ASN A 18 8.99 -6.75 2.68
N PHE A 19 8.98 -5.44 2.39
CA PHE A 19 8.66 -4.93 1.04
C PHE A 19 9.45 -5.59 -0.10
N ASN A 20 10.74 -5.86 0.10
CA ASN A 20 11.57 -6.46 -0.95
C ASN A 20 11.16 -7.91 -1.28
N GLU A 21 10.54 -8.63 -0.35
CA GLU A 21 9.95 -9.94 -0.60
C GLU A 21 8.63 -9.78 -1.35
N LEU A 22 7.72 -8.97 -0.80
CA LEU A 22 6.39 -8.73 -1.36
C LEU A 22 6.42 -8.23 -2.81
N LYS A 23 7.31 -7.27 -3.13
CA LYS A 23 7.39 -6.72 -4.50
C LYS A 23 7.77 -7.73 -5.58
N ASN A 24 8.38 -8.85 -5.17
CA ASN A 24 8.80 -9.94 -6.05
C ASN A 24 7.82 -11.12 -6.02
N GLY A 25 6.80 -11.09 -5.15
CA GLY A 25 5.76 -12.10 -5.03
C GLY A 25 4.53 -11.81 -5.88
N GLU A 26 3.39 -12.33 -5.41
CA GLU A 26 2.08 -12.12 -6.02
C GLU A 26 1.54 -10.72 -5.70
N VAL A 27 0.83 -10.12 -6.66
CA VAL A 27 0.28 -8.76 -6.50
C VAL A 27 -0.74 -8.70 -5.35
N ASP A 28 -1.52 -9.76 -5.18
CA ASP A 28 -2.56 -9.84 -4.15
C ASP A 28 -1.97 -9.80 -2.73
N ASP A 29 -0.80 -10.42 -2.51
CA ASP A 29 -0.11 -10.40 -1.22
C ASP A 29 0.33 -8.97 -0.86
N LEU A 30 0.89 -8.24 -1.84
CA LEU A 30 1.27 -6.85 -1.62
C LEU A 30 0.03 -5.97 -1.40
N LEU A 31 -1.03 -6.15 -2.20
CA LEU A 31 -2.26 -5.38 -2.07
C LEU A 31 -2.95 -5.61 -0.72
N SER A 32 -2.89 -6.83 -0.17
CA SER A 32 -3.39 -7.13 1.18
C SER A 32 -2.65 -6.30 2.24
N GLU A 33 -1.33 -6.21 2.15
CA GLU A 33 -0.52 -5.41 3.08
C GLU A 33 -0.78 -3.91 2.92
N VAL A 34 -1.00 -3.42 1.70
CA VAL A 34 -1.41 -2.01 1.49
C VAL A 34 -2.80 -1.75 2.08
N TYR A 35 -3.72 -2.70 1.96
CA TYR A 35 -5.05 -2.61 2.57
C TYR A 35 -4.98 -2.55 4.10
N ASP A 36 -4.10 -3.34 4.74
CA ASP A 36 -3.92 -3.22 6.19
C ASP A 36 -3.44 -1.81 6.60
N ILE A 37 -2.57 -1.17 5.80
CA ILE A 37 -2.17 0.23 6.02
C ILE A 37 -3.36 1.20 5.84
N THR A 38 -4.30 0.94 4.91
CA THR A 38 -5.49 1.80 4.81
C THR A 38 -6.32 1.72 6.08
N ILE A 39 -6.49 0.52 6.65
CA ILE A 39 -7.19 0.32 7.93
C ILE A 39 -6.46 0.99 9.09
N GLU A 40 -5.13 0.91 9.16
CA GLU A 40 -4.31 1.66 10.13
C GLU A 40 -4.45 3.18 9.98
N GLY A 41 -4.86 3.65 8.80
CA GLY A 41 -5.10 5.06 8.51
C GLY A 41 -6.45 5.60 9.00
N LEU A 42 -7.27 4.78 9.67
CA LEU A 42 -8.50 5.22 10.31
C LEU A 42 -8.23 5.76 11.72
N ASP A 43 -8.98 6.79 12.14
CA ASP A 43 -8.90 7.31 13.51
C ASP A 43 -9.86 6.59 14.47
N GLU A 44 -10.01 7.10 15.70
CA GLU A 44 -10.86 6.50 16.73
C GLU A 44 -12.37 6.47 16.40
N ASN A 45 -12.81 7.21 15.38
CA ASN A 45 -14.19 7.26 14.90
C ASN A 45 -14.38 6.54 13.55
N ASP A 46 -13.38 5.77 13.12
CA ASP A 46 -13.30 5.16 11.79
C ASP A 46 -13.28 6.20 10.65
N ASP A 47 -12.87 7.44 10.94
CA ASP A 47 -12.76 8.49 9.91
C ASP A 47 -11.40 8.39 9.18
N PRO A 48 -11.36 8.54 7.83
CA PRO A 48 -10.12 8.53 7.07
C PRO A 48 -9.17 9.67 7.42
N THR A 49 -7.93 9.33 7.77
CA THR A 49 -6.83 10.30 7.91
C THR A 49 -6.01 10.47 6.62
N ASP A 50 -5.01 11.35 6.63
CA ASP A 50 -4.07 11.49 5.51
C ASP A 50 -3.39 10.16 5.15
N LEU A 51 -3.07 9.32 6.15
CA LEU A 51 -2.46 8.02 5.92
C LEU A 51 -3.40 7.10 5.13
N TYR A 52 -4.69 7.08 5.47
CA TYR A 52 -5.69 6.31 4.73
C TYR A 52 -5.67 6.70 3.26
N TYR A 53 -5.75 8.00 2.96
CA TYR A 53 -5.81 8.48 1.58
C TYR A 53 -4.52 8.23 0.81
N GLU A 54 -3.36 8.33 1.46
CA GLU A 54 -2.09 7.96 0.84
C GLU A 54 -2.03 6.46 0.52
N ALA A 55 -2.36 5.60 1.48
CA ALA A 55 -2.36 4.16 1.28
C ALA A 55 -3.38 3.72 0.21
N GLN A 56 -4.57 4.31 0.20
CA GLN A 56 -5.60 4.03 -0.81
C GLN A 56 -5.11 4.41 -2.21
N LYS A 57 -4.45 5.56 -2.37
CA LYS A 57 -3.87 5.96 -3.66
C LYS A 57 -2.81 4.97 -4.14
N VAL A 58 -1.97 4.49 -3.22
CA VAL A 58 -0.96 3.46 -3.56
C VAL A 58 -1.62 2.15 -3.96
N TYR A 59 -2.65 1.71 -3.22
CA TYR A 59 -3.43 0.52 -3.55
C TYR A 59 -4.02 0.63 -4.96
N ASP A 60 -4.74 1.72 -5.24
CA ASP A 60 -5.38 1.96 -6.53
C ASP A 60 -4.36 2.03 -7.67
N SER A 61 -3.22 2.69 -7.43
CA SER A 61 -2.10 2.77 -8.40
C SER A 61 -1.58 1.39 -8.78
N ILE A 62 -1.31 0.53 -7.78
CA ILE A 62 -0.80 -0.83 -8.02
C ILE A 62 -1.85 -1.69 -8.71
N TYR A 63 -3.10 -1.65 -8.25
CA TYR A 63 -4.19 -2.44 -8.80
C TYR A 63 -4.46 -2.08 -10.28
N LEU A 64 -4.44 -0.81 -10.64
CA LEU A 64 -4.71 -0.38 -12.03
C LEU A 64 -3.56 -0.67 -13.01
N LEU A 65 -2.35 -0.91 -12.51
CA LEU A 65 -1.17 -1.17 -13.35
C LEU A 65 -0.94 -2.66 -13.65
N ASN A 66 -1.56 -3.58 -12.89
CA ASN A 66 -1.30 -5.02 -12.95
C ASN A 66 -2.57 -5.82 -13.26
#